data_AF-A0A925BIC4-F1
#
_entry.id   AF-A0A925BIC4-F1
#
_cell.length_a   1.000
_cell.length_b   1.000
_cell.length_c   1.000
_cell.angle_alpha   90.00
_cell.angle_beta   90.00
_cell.angle_gamma   90.00
#
_symmetry.space_group_name_H-M   'P 1'
#
loop_
_entity.id
_entity.type
_entity.pdbx_description
1 polymer ?
#
loop_
_entity_poly.entity_id
_entity_poly.type
_entity_poly.pdbx_seq_one_letter_code
_entity_poly.pdbx_strand_id
1 'polypeptide(L)'
;MERRYTALRIISLVYRILGGLALILAVVLAVVAVLIPGSITVSSTAIPATSDMLARLLPAVIVLVTGILSGLGLFAVGQMIQLLLDTEENTRRTAHYLNQLVKLQQ
;
A
#
# COMPACT_ATOMS: atom_id res chain seq x y z
N MET A 1 -2.81 7.50 28.47
CA MET A 1 -2.54 7.03 27.10
C MET A 1 -1.05 6.81 26.96
N GLU A 2 -0.61 5.55 26.99
CA GLU A 2 0.81 5.21 26.91
C GLU A 2 1.37 5.63 25.55
N ARG A 3 2.30 6.59 25.56
CA ARG A 3 2.88 7.21 24.35
C ARG A 3 3.59 6.23 23.40
N ARG A 4 3.76 4.96 23.81
CA ARG A 4 4.52 3.93 23.09
C ARG A 4 3.92 3.53 21.74
N TYR A 5 2.60 3.59 21.55
CA TYR A 5 1.96 3.18 20.29
C TYR A 5 1.85 4.28 19.24
N THR A 6 2.20 5.53 19.60
CA THR A 6 2.15 6.68 18.68
C THR A 6 3.06 6.46 17.48
N ALA A 7 4.24 5.88 17.69
CA ALA A 7 5.20 5.62 16.62
C ALA A 7 4.66 4.63 15.57
N LEU A 8 4.08 3.51 15.99
CA LEU A 8 3.51 2.55 15.02
C LEU A 8 2.28 3.11 14.28
N ARG A 9 1.49 3.97 14.94
CA ARG A 9 0.36 4.64 14.29
C ARG A 9 0.81 5.60 13.20
N ILE A 10 1.91 6.32 13.44
CA ILE A 10 2.55 7.18 12.43
C ILE A 10 3.09 6.31 11.28
N ILE A 11 3.77 5.20 11.59
CA ILE A 11 4.29 4.29 10.55
C ILE A 11 3.16 3.75 9.66
N SER A 12 2.06 3.28 10.24
CA SER A 12 0.87 2.85 9.48
C SER A 12 0.35 3.95 8.54
N LEU A 13 0.28 5.19 9.03
CA LEU A 13 -0.16 6.34 8.24
C LEU A 13 0.82 6.63 7.10
N VAL A 14 2.13 6.57 7.35
CA VAL A 14 3.16 6.74 6.32
C VAL A 14 3.02 5.67 5.23
N TYR A 15 2.84 4.40 5.60
CA TYR A 15 2.64 3.32 4.62
C TYR A 15 1.39 3.52 3.76
N ARG A 16 0.29 4.03 4.35
CA ARG A 16 -0.92 4.35 3.60
C ARG A 16 -0.71 5.51 2.62
N ILE A 17 0.00 6.55 3.04
CA ILE A 17 0.36 7.68 2.17
C ILE A 17 1.28 7.22 1.04
N LEU A 18 2.31 6.43 1.36
CA LEU A 18 3.24 5.88 0.37
C LEU A 18 2.53 4.96 -0.63
N GLY A 19 1.61 4.12 -0.18
CA GLY A 19 0.79 3.28 -1.07
C GLY A 19 -0.08 4.14 -2.00
N GLY A 20 -0.72 5.18 -1.47
CA GLY A 20 -1.49 6.14 -2.29
C GLY A 20 -0.63 6.88 -3.30
N LEU A 21 0.55 7.36 -2.91
CA LEU A 21 1.50 8.01 -3.80
C LEU A 21 2.02 7.06 -4.89
N ALA A 22 2.30 5.80 -4.53
CA ALA A 22 2.71 4.77 -5.48
C ALA A 22 1.64 4.50 -6.54
N LEU A 23 0.35 4.48 -6.15
CA LEU A 23 -0.76 4.37 -7.10
C LEU A 23 -0.83 5.56 -8.07
N ILE A 24 -0.69 6.78 -7.56
CA ILE A 24 -0.68 7.98 -8.40
C ILE A 24 0.50 7.93 -9.38
N LEU A 25 1.69 7.59 -8.89
CA LEU A 25 2.89 7.44 -9.72
C LEU A 25 2.73 6.38 -10.80
N ALA A 26 2.14 5.23 -10.46
CA ALA A 26 1.87 4.15 -11.41
C ALA A 26 0.98 4.61 -12.56
N VAL A 27 -0.08 5.36 -12.26
CA VAL A 27 -0.99 5.92 -13.27
C VAL A 27 -0.26 6.94 -14.15
N VAL A 28 0.48 7.85 -13.54
CA VAL A 28 1.25 8.88 -14.28
C VAL A 28 2.27 8.22 -15.21
N LEU A 29 3.02 7.24 -14.73
CA LEU A 29 4.02 6.52 -15.53
C LEU A 29 3.37 5.74 -16.67
N ALA A 30 2.24 5.08 -16.44
CA ALA A 30 1.51 4.37 -17.49
C ALA A 30 1.03 5.33 -18.59
N VAL A 31 0.53 6.52 -18.23
CA VAL A 31 0.11 7.56 -19.18
C VAL A 31 1.30 8.09 -19.98
N VAL A 32 2.42 8.38 -19.30
CA VAL A 32 3.66 8.84 -19.94
C VAL A 32 4.22 7.79 -20.91
N ALA A 33 4.17 6.50 -20.54
CA ALA A 33 4.60 5.39 -21.39
C ALA A 33 3.86 5.32 -22.73
N VAL A 34 2.57 5.68 -22.75
CA VAL A 34 1.74 5.68 -23.97
C VAL A 34 1.96 6.95 -24.78
N LEU A 35 2.04 8.11 -24.13
CA LEU A 35 2.11 9.42 -24.80
C LEU A 35 3.48 9.74 -25.38
N ILE A 36 4.57 9.33 -24.71
CA ILE A 36 5.93 9.70 -25.09
C ILE A 36 6.68 8.44 -25.57
N PRO A 37 6.93 8.30 -26.90
CA PRO A 37 7.69 7.18 -27.44
C PRO A 37 9.10 7.14 -26.84
N GLY A 38 9.53 5.99 -26.32
CA GLY A 38 10.87 5.79 -25.77
C GLY A 38 11.09 6.33 -24.35
N SER A 39 10.03 6.83 -23.68
CA SER A 39 10.12 7.34 -22.30
C SER A 39 10.36 6.24 -21.27
N ILE A 40 9.82 5.04 -21.51
CA ILE A 40 9.98 3.87 -20.63
C ILE A 40 10.47 2.71 -21.48
N THR A 41 11.76 2.44 -21.42
CA THR A 41 12.36 1.22 -21.97
C THR A 41 12.18 0.10 -20.96
N VAL A 42 11.09 -0.66 -21.11
CA VAL A 42 11.06 -2.01 -20.54
C VAL A 42 11.95 -2.86 -21.43
N SER A 43 13.04 -3.40 -20.90
CA SER A 43 13.99 -4.25 -21.62
C SER A 43 13.35 -5.58 -22.03
N SER A 44 12.39 -5.55 -22.95
CA SER A 44 11.80 -6.74 -23.56
C SER A 44 12.54 -7.03 -24.85
N THR A 45 13.67 -7.74 -24.76
CA THR A 45 14.48 -8.23 -25.88
C THR A 45 13.74 -9.21 -26.81
N ALA A 46 12.44 -9.47 -26.60
CA ALA A 46 11.73 -10.60 -27.18
C ALA A 46 10.52 -10.24 -28.07
N ILE A 47 10.16 -8.96 -28.23
CA ILE A 47 8.93 -8.59 -28.97
C ILE A 47 9.31 -7.85 -30.26
N PRO A 48 9.25 -8.49 -31.43
CA PRO A 48 9.44 -7.80 -32.70
C PRO A 48 8.34 -6.74 -32.87
N ALA A 49 8.76 -5.53 -33.27
CA ALA A 49 7.93 -4.35 -33.42
C ALA A 49 6.92 -4.51 -34.58
N THR A 50 5.90 -5.33 -34.40
CA THR A 50 4.77 -5.41 -35.31
C THR A 50 3.67 -4.52 -34.74
N SER A 51 3.54 -3.34 -35.35
CA SER A 51 2.69 -2.20 -34.98
C SER A 51 3.18 -1.38 -33.77
N ASP A 52 3.52 -0.13 -34.08
CA ASP A 52 4.09 0.87 -33.16
C ASP A 52 3.18 1.18 -31.95
N MET A 53 1.89 0.83 -32.04
CA MET A 53 0.90 1.05 -30.98
C MET A 53 0.84 -0.13 -29.99
N LEU A 54 0.92 -1.38 -30.48
CA LEU A 54 0.88 -2.56 -29.61
C LEU A 54 2.16 -2.66 -28.76
N ALA A 55 3.29 -2.28 -29.33
CA ALA A 55 4.58 -2.19 -28.64
C ALA A 55 4.58 -1.19 -27.46
N ARG A 56 3.70 -0.19 -27.48
CA ARG A 56 3.57 0.84 -26.41
C ARG A 56 2.54 0.46 -25.35
N LEU A 57 1.45 -0.18 -25.77
CA LEU A 57 0.38 -0.60 -24.85
C LEU A 57 0.84 -1.66 -23.85
N LEU A 58 1.60 -2.66 -24.31
CA LEU A 58 2.02 -3.77 -23.47
C LEU A 58 2.87 -3.34 -22.25
N PRO A 59 3.97 -2.56 -22.39
CA PRO A 59 4.73 -2.09 -21.24
C PRO A 59 3.92 -1.15 -20.34
N ALA A 60 3.05 -0.31 -20.91
CA ALA A 60 2.19 0.57 -20.12
C ALA A 60 1.23 -0.23 -19.22
N VAL A 61 0.63 -1.31 -19.73
CA VAL A 61 -0.24 -2.21 -18.95
C VAL A 61 0.57 -2.91 -17.86
N ILE A 62 1.76 -3.42 -18.16
CA ILE A 62 2.62 -4.09 -17.17
C ILE A 62 2.98 -3.14 -16.03
N VAL A 63 3.40 -1.91 -16.36
CA VAL A 63 3.72 -0.87 -15.37
C VAL A 63 2.50 -0.52 -14.53
N LEU A 64 1.34 -0.37 -15.16
CA LEU A 64 0.09 -0.06 -14.46
C LEU A 64 -0.30 -1.19 -13.50
N VAL A 65 -0.32 -2.43 -13.96
CA VAL A 65 -0.69 -3.59 -13.13
C VAL A 65 0.28 -3.77 -11.97
N THR A 66 1.59 -3.72 -12.24
CA THR A 66 2.62 -3.88 -11.21
C THR A 66 2.57 -2.73 -10.20
N GLY A 67 2.36 -1.49 -10.68
CA GLY A 67 2.22 -0.31 -9.83
C GLY A 67 0.95 -0.35 -8.97
N ILE A 68 -0.17 -0.82 -9.52
CA ILE A 68 -1.41 -1.04 -8.76
C ILE A 68 -1.22 -2.10 -7.68
N LEU A 69 -0.65 -3.26 -8.04
CA LEU A 69 -0.43 -4.35 -7.09
C LEU A 69 0.52 -3.95 -5.97
N SER A 70 1.62 -3.28 -6.29
CA SER A 70 2.60 -2.80 -5.29
C SER A 70 2.02 -1.69 -4.41
N GLY A 71 1.29 -0.72 -4.99
CA GLY A 71 0.60 0.34 -4.25
C GLY A 71 -0.47 -0.19 -3.30
N LEU A 72 -1.29 -1.13 -3.76
CA LEU A 72 -2.28 -1.83 -2.93
C LEU A 72 -1.61 -2.66 -1.83
N GLY A 73 -0.51 -3.34 -2.13
CA GLY A 73 0.26 -4.11 -1.14
C GLY A 73 0.78 -3.22 -0.01
N LEU A 74 1.42 -2.10 -0.34
CA LEU A 74 1.88 -1.10 0.64
C LEU A 74 0.74 -0.56 1.50
N PHE A 75 -0.39 -0.24 0.87
CA PHE A 75 -1.57 0.24 1.57
C PHE A 75 -2.18 -0.81 2.51
N ALA A 76 -2.26 -2.06 2.06
CA ALA A 76 -2.77 -3.19 2.84
C ALA A 76 -1.89 -3.47 4.06
N VAL A 77 -0.56 -3.42 3.92
CA VAL A 77 0.37 -3.55 5.06
C VAL A 77 0.13 -2.42 6.08
N GLY A 78 -0.04 -1.19 5.62
CA GLY A 78 -0.38 -0.05 6.50
C GLY A 78 -1.68 -0.25 7.27
N GLN A 79 -2.71 -0.82 6.63
CA GLN A 79 -3.97 -1.16 7.30
C GLN A 79 -3.83 -2.34 8.27
N MET A 80 -3.07 -3.38 7.90
CA MET A 80 -2.84 -4.55 8.74
C MET A 80 -2.21 -4.17 10.07
N ILE A 81 -1.19 -3.29 10.04
CA ILE A 81 -0.55 -2.77 11.27
C ILE A 81 -1.57 -2.05 12.15
N GLN A 82 -2.44 -1.23 11.56
CA GLN A 82 -3.47 -0.50 12.30
C GLN A 82 -4.47 -1.46 12.97
N LEU A 83 -4.88 -2.51 12.25
CA LEU A 83 -5.81 -3.52 12.75
C LEU A 83 -5.24 -4.30 13.95
N LEU A 84 -3.94 -4.63 13.90
CA LEU A 84 -3.24 -5.30 15.01
C LEU A 84 -3.17 -4.41 16.26
N LEU A 85 -2.86 -3.12 16.09
CA LEU A 85 -2.86 -2.13 17.17
C LEU A 85 -4.23 -2.02 17.84
N ASP A 86 -5.29 -1.89 17.04
CA ASP A 86 -6.65 -1.75 17.55
C ASP A 86 -7.10 -3.03 18.30
N THR A 87 -6.65 -4.21 17.84
CA THR A 87 -6.91 -5.50 18.51
C THR A 87 -6.20 -5.60 19.86
N GLU A 88 -4.93 -5.18 19.94
CA GLU A 88 -4.18 -5.14 21.19
C GLU A 88 -4.83 -4.18 22.20
N GLU A 89 -5.22 -2.98 21.75
CA GLU A 89 -5.85 -1.98 22.61
C GLU A 89 -7.19 -2.47 23.16
N ASN A 90 -8.01 -3.12 22.34
CA ASN A 90 -9.28 -3.72 22.77
C ASN A 90 -9.06 -4.85 23.78
N THR A 91 -8.04 -5.69 23.57
CA THR A 91 -7.70 -6.79 24.49
C THR A 91 -7.27 -6.25 25.85
N ARG A 92 -6.43 -5.22 25.88
CA ARG A 92 -5.96 -4.59 27.12
C ARG A 92 -7.09 -3.89 27.88
N ARG A 93 -7.98 -3.18 27.17
CA ARG A 93 -9.17 -2.56 27.77
C ARG A 93 -10.09 -3.61 28.40
N THR A 94 -10.32 -4.72 27.70
CA THR A 94 -11.15 -5.83 28.19
C THR A 94 -10.57 -6.45 29.46
N ALA A 95 -9.27 -6.71 29.48
CA ALA A 95 -8.58 -7.22 30.67
C ALA A 95 -8.69 -6.24 31.86
N HIS A 96 -8.58 -4.93 31.59
CA HIS A 96 -8.74 -3.90 32.63
C HIS A 96 -10.16 -3.87 33.21
N TYR A 97 -11.20 -3.94 32.36
CA TYR A 97 -12.59 -3.99 32.82
C TYR A 97 -12.89 -5.27 33.63
N LEU A 98 -12.40 -6.42 33.20
CA LEU A 98 -12.52 -7.68 33.95
C LEU A 98 -11.90 -7.57 35.36
N ASN A 99 -10.68 -7.02 35.45
CA ASN A 99 -10.02 -6.82 36.74
C ASN A 99 -10.79 -5.83 37.65
N GLN A 100 -11.44 -4.83 37.08
CA GLN A 100 -12.29 -3.90 37.85
C GLN A 100 -13.55 -4.59 38.37
N LEU A 101 -14.20 -5.42 37.57
CA LEU A 101 -15.39 -6.16 37.99
C LEU A 101 -15.08 -7.15 39.13
N VAL A 102 -13.96 -7.87 39.05
CA VAL A 102 -13.52 -8.78 40.12
C VAL A 102 -13.31 -8.03 41.43
N LYS A 103 -12.71 -6.83 41.39
CA LYS A 103 -12.50 -5.99 42.58
C LYS A 103 -13.80 -5.46 43.21
N LEU A 104 -14.87 -5.29 42.43
CA LEU A 104 -16.16 -4.82 42.92
C LEU A 104 -16.99 -5.93 43.58
N GLN A 105 -16.63 -7.20 43.35
CA GLN A 105 -17.31 -8.36 43.92
C GLN A 105 -16.65 -8.85 45.23
N GLN A 106 -15.51 -8.29 45.61
CA GLN A 106 -14.81 -8.56 46.88
C GLN A 106 -15.06 -7.41 47.85
#